data_AF-A0A941EYZ6-F1
#
_entry.id   AF-A0A941EYZ6-F1
#
_cell.length_a   1.000
_cell.length_b   1.000
_cell.length_c   1.000
_cell.angle_alpha   90.00
_cell.angle_beta   90.00
_cell.angle_gamma   90.00
#
_symmetry.space_group_name_H-M   'P 1'
#
loop_
_entity.id
_entity.type
_entity.pdbx_description
1 polymer ?
#
loop_
_entity_poly.entity_id
_entity_poly.type
_entity_poly.pdbx_seq_one_letter_code
_entity_poly.pdbx_strand_id
1 'polypeptide(L)' 'MKRINLTRYLIEEQREHNTIPAELRLLLEVVARACKAISHSVNKGALAGVLGSAGTGNVQGET' A
#
# COMPACT_ATOMS: atom_id res chain seq x y z
N MET A 1 -9.32 2.32 -24.51
CA MET A 1 -7.98 2.26 -23.89
C MET A 1 -7.85 0.95 -23.12
N LYS A 2 -6.70 0.27 -23.19
CA LYS A 2 -6.44 -0.95 -22.41
C LYS A 2 -6.16 -0.55 -20.96
N ARG A 3 -6.80 -1.19 -19.98
CA ARG A 3 -6.56 -0.91 -18.56
C ARG A 3 -5.16 -1.37 -18.17
N ILE A 4 -4.32 -0.46 -17.68
CA ILE A 4 -2.97 -0.76 -17.17
C ILE A 4 -3.06 -0.79 -15.63
N ASN A 5 -2.52 -1.84 -15.02
CA ASN A 5 -2.43 -1.93 -13.57
C ASN A 5 -1.07 -1.38 -13.10
N LEU A 6 -1.00 -1.00 -11.82
CA LEU A 6 0.20 -0.37 -11.24
C LEU A 6 1.47 -1.21 -11.45
N THR A 7 1.39 -2.53 -11.24
CA THR A 7 2.53 -3.44 -11.43
C THR A 7 3.06 -3.42 -12.85
N ARG A 8 2.15 -3.48 -13.83
CA ARG A 8 2.50 -3.41 -15.24
C ARG A 8 3.14 -2.07 -15.57
N TYR A 9 2.53 -0.97 -15.14
CA TYR A 9 3.06 0.37 -15.36
C TYR A 9 4.49 0.51 -14.83
N LEU A 10 4.74 0.10 -13.58
CA LEU A 10 6.07 0.20 -12.98
C LEU A 10 7.12 -0.71 -13.65
N ILE A 11 6.71 -1.88 -14.17
CA ILE A 11 7.62 -2.74 -14.93
C ILE A 11 8.00 -2.09 -16.27
N GLU A 12 7.03 -1.46 -16.96
CA GLU A 12 7.24 -0.75 -18.22
C GLU A 12 8.16 0.47 -18.00
N GLU A 13 7.92 1.29 -16.97
CA GLU A 13 8.79 2.42 -16.60
C GLU A 13 10.24 1.99 -16.30
N GLN A 14 10.42 0.88 -15.58
CA GLN A 14 11.76 0.36 -15.30
C GLN A 14 12.46 -0.15 -16.56
N ARG A 15 11.77 -0.90 -17.43
CA ARG A 15 12.40 -1.61 -18.56
C ARG A 15 12.56 -0.76 -19.80
N GLU A 16 11.54 0.03 -20.14
CA GLU A 16 11.47 0.75 -21.40
C GLU A 16 12.09 2.15 -21.28
N HIS A 17 11.97 2.77 -20.10
CA HIS A 17 12.38 4.15 -19.89
C HIS A 17 13.56 4.29 -18.92
N ASN A 18 13.89 3.24 -18.17
CA ASN A 18 14.92 3.26 -17.12
C ASN A 18 14.74 4.44 -16.14
N THR A 19 13.49 4.89 -15.96
CA THR A 19 13.10 6.07 -15.17
C THR A 19 13.05 5.79 -13.68
N ILE A 20 12.92 4.52 -13.29
CA ILE A 20 12.87 4.09 -11.90
C ILE A 20 13.90 2.99 -11.60
N PRO A 21 14.71 3.13 -10.54
CA PRO A 21 15.56 2.04 -10.05
C PRO A 21 14.73 0.82 -9.59
N ALA A 22 15.34 -0.36 -9.64
CA ALA A 22 14.69 -1.62 -9.21
C ALA A 22 14.18 -1.57 -7.77
N GLU A 23 14.96 -0.95 -6.88
CA GLU A 23 14.63 -0.80 -5.45
C GLU A 23 13.40 0.10 -5.26
N LEU A 24 13.30 1.19 -6.03
CA LEU A 24 12.13 2.07 -5.98
C LEU A 24 10.88 1.35 -6.48
N ARG A 25 10.98 0.58 -7.58
CA ARG A 25 9.87 -0.27 -8.04
C ARG A 25 9.42 -1.23 -6.95
N LEU A 26 10.35 -1.91 -6.30
CA LEU A 26 10.05 -2.85 -5.23
C LEU A 26 9.37 -2.17 -4.05
N LEU A 27 9.87 -1.00 -3.63
CA LEU A 27 9.27 -0.21 -2.56
C LEU A 27 7.80 0.13 -2.86
N LEU A 28 7.53 0.62 -4.07
CA LEU A 28 6.17 0.96 -4.50
C LEU A 28 5.24 -0.25 -4.51
N GLU A 29 5.74 -1.42 -4.90
CA GLU A 29 4.99 -2.68 -4.84
C GLU A 29 4.68 -3.12 -3.41
N VAL A 30 5.61 -2.93 -2.47
CA VAL A 30 5.39 -3.22 -1.05
C VAL A 30 4.32 -2.29 -0.47
N VAL A 31 4.42 -0.99 -0.75
CA VAL A 31 3.41 0.00 -0.33
C VAL A 31 2.03 -0.34 -0.89
N ALA A 32 1.94 -0.64 -2.18
CA ALA A 32 0.67 -1.01 -2.82
C ALA A 32 0.04 -2.27 -2.18
N ARG A 33 0.86 -3.24 -1.77
CA ARG A 33 0.41 -4.43 -1.05
C ARG A 33 -0.09 -4.11 0.35
N ALA A 34 0.60 -3.24 1.08
CA ALA A 34 0.16 -2.75 2.39
C ALA A 34 -1.18 -2.03 2.28
N CYS A 35 -1.35 -1.14 1.30
CA CYS A 35 -2.63 -0.46 1.06
C CYS A 35 -3.78 -1.44 0.79
N LYS A 36 -3.56 -2.50 0.01
CA LYS A 36 -4.58 -3.55 -0.22
C LYS A 36 -4.93 -4.29 1.08
N ALA A 37 -3.94 -4.61 1.90
CA ALA A 37 -4.17 -5.26 3.19
C ALA A 37 -4.97 -4.37 4.15
N ILE A 38 -4.62 -3.09 4.25
CA ILE A 38 -5.36 -2.10 5.06
C ILE A 38 -6.80 -1.99 4.56
N SER A 39 -7.02 -1.82 3.25
CA SER A 39 -8.36 -1.75 2.66
C SER A 39 -9.19 -2.99 2.96
N HIS A 40 -8.58 -4.18 2.93
CA HIS A 40 -9.25 -5.42 3.29
C HIS A 40 -9.70 -5.43 4.76
N SER A 41 -8.84 -5.00 5.69
CA SER A 41 -9.18 -4.88 7.11
C SER A 41 -10.26 -3.84 7.36
N VAL A 42 -10.18 -2.68 6.71
CA VAL A 42 -11.19 -1.61 6.81
C VAL A 42 -12.55 -2.06 6.28
N ASN A 43 -12.59 -2.75 5.14
CA ASN A 43 -13.84 -3.27 4.56
C ASN A 43 -14.54 -4.30 5.47
N LYS A 44 -13.79 -4.98 6.35
CA LYS A 44 -14.34 -5.89 7.35
C LYS A 44 -14.73 -5.17 8.64
N GLY A 45 -14.13 -4.02 8.94
CA GLY A 45 -14.46 -3.18 10.09
C GLY A 45 -14.51 -3.96 11.40
N ALA A 46 -15.65 -3.86 12.11
CA ALA A 46 -15.89 -4.56 13.39
C ALA A 46 -15.72 -6.08 13.29
N LEU A 47 -16.01 -6.70 12.14
CA LEU A 47 -15.88 -8.14 11.94
C LEU A 47 -14.42 -8.60 11.99
N ALA A 48 -13.47 -7.70 11.75
CA ALA A 48 -12.04 -7.99 11.88
C ALA A 48 -11.50 -7.67 13.30
N GLY A 49 -12.33 -7.16 14.22
CA GLY A 49 -11.91 -6.81 15.58
C GLY A 49 -10.91 -5.64 15.64
N VAL A 50 -10.77 -4.86 14.56
CA VAL A 50 -9.77 -3.78 14.43
C VAL A 50 -10.27 -2.40 14.85
N LEU A 51 -11.51 -2.30 15.34
CA LEU A 51 -12.11 -1.04 15.79
C LEU A 51 -11.94 -0.89 17.30
N GLY A 52 -11.55 0.31 17.75
CA GLY A 52 -11.30 0.64 19.15
C GLY A 52 -9.93 1.29 19.34
N SER A 53 -9.62 1.72 20.57
CA SER A 53 -8.28 2.20 20.91
C SER A 53 -7.33 1.01 21.09
N ALA A 54 -6.08 1.19 20.68
CA ALA A 54 -5.00 0.23 20.94
C ALA A 54 -4.53 0.22 22.41
N GLY A 55 -5.05 1.14 23.25
CA GLY A 55 -4.67 1.27 24.65
C GLY A 55 -3.32 1.93 24.89
N THR A 56 -2.70 2.46 23.84
CA THR A 56 -1.40 3.14 23.88
C THR A 56 -1.44 4.40 23.03
N GLY A 57 -0.82 5.49 23.48
CA GLY A 57 -0.77 6.74 22.73
C GLY A 57 0.41 6.83 21.77
N ASN A 58 0.28 7.66 20.73
CA ASN A 58 1.37 7.97 19.80
C ASN A 58 2.20 9.20 20.25
N VAL A 59 3.28 9.50 19.53
CA VAL A 59 4.21 10.61 19.87
C VAL A 59 3.55 12.00 19.75
N GLN A 60 2.39 12.08 19.09
CA GLN A 60 1.59 13.29 18.95
C GLN A 60 0.63 13.51 20.13
N GLY A 61 0.51 12.55 21.05
CA GLY A 61 -0.41 12.61 22.21
C GLY A 61 -1.83 12.12 21.90
N GLU A 62 -2.07 11.50 20.74
CA GLU A 62 -3.35 10.87 20.41
C GLU A 62 -3.46 9.50 21.10
N THR A 63 -4.68 9.10 21.48
CA THR A 63 -4.99 7.82 22.19
C THR A 63 -6.12 7.05 21.55
#